data_AF-A0A0A3AN05-F1
#
_entry.id   AF-A0A0A3AN05-F1
#
_cell.length_a   1.000
_cell.length_b   1.000
_cell.length_c   1.000
_cell.angle_alpha   90.00
_cell.angle_beta   90.00
_cell.angle_gamma   90.00
#
_symmetry.space_group_name_H-M   'P 1'
#
loop_
_entity.id
_entity.type
_entity.pdbx_description
1 polymer ?
#
loop_
_entity_poly.entity_id
_entity_poly.type
_entity_poly.pdbx_seq_one_letter_code
_entity_poly.pdbx_strand_id
1 'polypeptide(L)'
;MIEFSTIFIVVPLLYFFRLLPNNSMIPLLWGIFVYTLIILKTNRICCCRWDIKPAMLLPLCWRASAVCLCLTLFTWRQMPDNFLAFVRSNPTLWLAVMLLYPILSAFTQEMIFRKFFFFRYRPLFRHDGWLIALSAVSFAYMHLVFRNPVAVCFTLIGGLIFAVVYQRSRSLMLVTLEHAIYGNAVFTVGLGYYFYHGAA
;
A
#
# COMPACT_ATOMS: atom_id res chain seq x y z
N MET A 1 -7.44 16.33 13.56
CA MET A 1 -8.63 16.50 12.71
C MET A 1 -8.26 17.15 11.37
N ILE A 2 -7.69 18.38 11.36
CA ILE A 2 -7.27 19.07 10.11
C ILE A 2 -6.24 18.25 9.33
N GLU A 3 -5.11 17.89 9.97
CA GLU A 3 -4.03 17.07 9.38
C GLU A 3 -4.56 15.80 8.68
N PHE A 4 -5.43 15.04 9.37
CA PHE A 4 -6.05 13.84 8.84
C PHE A 4 -6.90 14.15 7.60
N SER A 5 -7.77 15.15 7.69
CA SER A 5 -8.69 15.51 6.60
C SER A 5 -7.92 15.97 5.37
N THR A 6 -6.87 16.78 5.57
CA THR A 6 -6.02 17.25 4.46
C THR A 6 -5.32 16.10 3.75
N ILE A 7 -4.64 15.23 4.50
CA ILE A 7 -3.79 14.17 3.92
C ILE A 7 -4.63 13.02 3.35
N PHE A 8 -5.64 12.54 4.09
CA PHE A 8 -6.32 11.29 3.77
C PHE A 8 -7.69 11.47 3.09
N ILE A 9 -8.21 12.70 3.00
CA ILE A 9 -9.51 12.99 2.36
C ILE A 9 -9.35 13.99 1.22
N VAL A 10 -8.85 15.20 1.51
CA VAL A 10 -8.80 16.29 0.52
C VAL A 10 -7.83 15.96 -0.61
N VAL A 11 -6.60 15.55 -0.30
CA VAL A 11 -5.59 15.20 -1.32
C VAL A 11 -6.09 14.15 -2.32
N PRO A 12 -6.64 12.99 -1.89
CA PRO A 12 -7.21 12.01 -2.82
C PRO A 12 -8.34 12.58 -3.69
N LEU A 13 -9.23 13.40 -3.12
CA LEU A 13 -10.32 14.03 -3.86
C LEU A 13 -9.82 15.01 -4.93
N LEU A 14 -8.78 15.79 -4.62
CA LEU A 14 -8.18 16.70 -5.59
C LEU A 14 -7.65 15.94 -6.82
N TYR A 15 -7.04 14.77 -6.62
CA TYR A 15 -6.65 13.91 -7.76
C TYR A 15 -7.85 13.28 -8.46
N PHE A 16 -8.84 12.80 -7.71
CA PHE A 16 -10.04 12.19 -8.28
C PHE A 16 -10.74 13.17 -9.24
N PHE A 17 -10.91 14.43 -8.83
CA PHE A 17 -11.52 15.51 -9.62
C PHE A 17 -10.56 16.23 -10.60
N ARG A 18 -9.34 15.73 -10.84
CA ARG A 18 -8.36 16.31 -11.78
C ARG A 18 -7.92 17.74 -11.45
N LEU A 19 -7.99 18.13 -10.18
CA LEU A 19 -7.54 19.45 -9.72
C LEU A 19 -6.02 19.50 -9.49
N LEU A 20 -5.37 18.34 -9.41
CA LEU A 20 -3.92 18.20 -9.35
C LEU A 20 -3.40 17.40 -10.55
N PRO A 21 -2.22 17.71 -11.08
CA PRO A 21 -1.65 17.01 -12.23
C PRO A 21 -1.12 15.63 -11.83
N ASN A 22 -1.34 14.61 -12.67
CA ASN A 22 -0.99 13.22 -12.33
C ASN A 22 0.52 13.02 -12.06
N ASN A 23 1.40 13.80 -12.72
CA ASN A 23 2.84 13.74 -12.48
C ASN A 23 3.26 14.13 -11.05
N SER A 24 2.39 14.80 -10.29
CA SER A 24 2.64 15.20 -8.90
C SER A 24 2.33 14.11 -7.87
N MET A 25 1.72 12.98 -8.27
CA MET A 25 1.33 11.89 -7.36
C MET A 25 2.53 11.30 -6.61
N ILE A 26 3.62 10.96 -7.32
CA ILE A 26 4.83 10.40 -6.70
C ILE A 26 5.52 11.45 -5.81
N PRO A 27 5.81 12.69 -6.29
CA PRO A 27 6.35 13.74 -5.42
C PRO A 27 5.52 13.98 -4.16
N LEU A 28 4.19 13.95 -4.25
CA LEU A 28 3.32 14.15 -3.10
C LEU A 28 3.37 12.99 -2.10
N LEU A 29 3.37 11.74 -2.58
CA LEU A 29 3.57 10.57 -1.72
C LEU A 29 4.89 10.70 -0.93
N TRP A 30 5.97 11.08 -1.60
CA TRP A 30 7.26 11.30 -0.95
C TRP A 30 7.25 12.50 0.00
N GLY A 31 6.53 13.58 -0.32
CA GLY A 31 6.33 14.71 0.58
C GLY A 31 5.61 14.32 1.87
N ILE A 32 4.53 13.55 1.78
CA ILE A 32 3.79 13.00 2.93
C ILE A 32 4.67 12.04 3.73
N PHE A 33 5.52 11.26 3.06
CA PHE A 33 6.49 10.38 3.71
C PHE A 33 7.56 11.16 4.48
N VAL A 34 8.14 12.22 3.89
CA VAL A 34 9.11 13.08 4.58
C VAL A 34 8.47 13.74 5.79
N TYR A 35 7.25 14.29 5.64
CA TYR A 35 6.47 14.82 6.74
C TYR A 35 6.28 13.78 7.87
N THR A 36 5.90 12.56 7.49
CA THR A 36 5.77 11.42 8.40
C THR A 36 7.06 11.14 9.16
N LEU A 37 8.20 11.08 8.46
CA LEU A 37 9.51 10.85 9.08
C LEU A 37 9.87 11.95 10.07
N ILE A 38 9.59 13.22 9.76
CA ILE A 38 9.81 14.35 10.65
C ILE A 38 9.00 14.18 11.93
N ILE A 39 7.69 13.91 11.83
CA ILE A 39 6.83 13.74 13.00
C ILE A 39 7.29 12.57 13.87
N LEU A 40 7.59 11.41 13.27
CA LEU A 40 8.05 10.24 14.02
C LEU A 40 9.39 10.50 14.72
N LYS A 41 10.34 11.15 14.04
CA LYS A 41 11.67 11.46 14.60
C LYS A 41 11.58 12.47 15.73
N THR A 42 10.78 13.52 15.59
CA THR A 42 10.55 14.52 16.65
C THR A 42 9.96 13.88 17.92
N ASN A 43 9.10 12.87 17.76
CA ASN A 43 8.54 12.11 18.87
C ASN A 43 9.40 10.91 19.31
N ARG A 44 10.65 10.83 18.84
CA ARG A 44 11.61 9.74 19.14
C ARG A 44 11.09 8.34 18.84
N ILE A 45 10.17 8.22 17.89
CA ILE A 45 9.68 6.92 17.41
C ILE A 45 10.69 6.39 16.40
N CYS A 46 11.28 5.24 16.70
CA CYS A 46 12.19 4.56 15.78
C CYS A 46 11.48 4.27 14.46
N CYS A 47 11.90 4.84 13.33
CA CYS A 47 11.24 4.67 12.03
C CYS A 47 11.52 3.29 11.41
N CYS A 48 12.74 2.78 11.53
CA CYS A 48 13.18 1.54 10.92
C CYS A 48 13.80 0.63 11.97
N ARG A 49 13.18 -0.53 12.21
CA ARG A 49 13.74 -1.59 13.03
C ARG A 49 13.54 -2.90 12.30
N TRP A 50 14.59 -3.69 12.18
CA TRP A 50 14.46 -5.06 11.71
C TRP A 50 13.95 -5.92 12.87
N ASP A 51 12.66 -6.25 12.84
CA ASP A 51 11.94 -6.94 13.91
C ASP A 51 11.14 -8.14 13.41
N ILE A 52 11.50 -8.65 12.23
CA ILE A 52 10.95 -9.88 11.68
C ILE A 52 11.48 -11.06 12.49
N LYS A 53 10.57 -11.80 13.13
CA LYS A 53 10.88 -13.04 13.84
C LYS A 53 10.58 -14.24 12.95
N PRO A 54 11.35 -15.35 13.02
CA PRO A 54 11.08 -16.55 12.23
C PRO A 54 9.64 -17.08 12.35
N ALA A 55 9.05 -17.01 13.56
CA ALA A 55 7.66 -17.42 13.80
C ALA A 55 6.61 -16.60 13.01
N MET A 56 6.97 -15.41 12.51
CA MET A 56 6.09 -14.56 11.70
C MET A 56 6.10 -14.96 10.21
N LEU A 57 7.13 -15.70 9.76
CA LEU A 57 7.32 -16.04 8.35
C LEU A 57 6.31 -17.07 7.86
N LEU A 58 6.01 -18.11 8.63
CA LEU A 58 5.07 -19.14 8.20
C LEU A 58 3.65 -18.57 7.97
N PRO A 59 3.07 -17.76 8.89
CA PRO A 59 1.81 -17.08 8.62
C PRO A 59 1.85 -16.13 7.42
N LEU A 60 2.97 -15.43 7.22
CA LEU A 60 3.18 -14.56 6.06
C LEU A 60 3.17 -15.37 4.76
N CYS A 61 3.92 -16.47 4.69
CA CYS A 61 3.96 -17.35 3.52
C CYS A 61 2.58 -17.91 3.19
N TRP A 62 1.80 -18.33 4.19
CA TRP A 62 0.44 -18.84 3.94
C TRP A 62 -0.48 -17.78 3.35
N ARG A 63 -0.52 -16.57 3.93
CA ARG A 63 -1.32 -15.46 3.40
C ARG A 63 -0.85 -15.03 2.03
N ALA A 64 0.46 -14.90 1.83
CA ALA A 64 1.05 -14.53 0.55
C ALA A 64 0.71 -15.54 -0.54
N SER A 65 0.87 -16.84 -0.28
CA SER A 65 0.49 -17.89 -1.23
C SER A 65 -1.00 -17.83 -1.58
N ALA A 66 -1.87 -17.65 -0.57
CA ALA A 66 -3.31 -17.55 -0.80
C ALA A 66 -3.67 -16.31 -1.64
N VAL A 67 -3.12 -15.13 -1.31
CA VAL A 67 -3.37 -13.89 -2.05
C VAL A 67 -2.81 -13.98 -3.47
N CYS A 68 -1.57 -14.42 -3.65
CA CYS A 68 -0.96 -14.59 -4.97
C CYS A 68 -1.73 -15.58 -5.84
N LEU A 69 -2.21 -16.69 -5.26
CA LEU A 69 -3.05 -17.66 -5.96
C LEU A 69 -4.38 -17.02 -6.39
N CYS A 70 -5.05 -16.29 -5.49
CA CYS A 70 -6.30 -15.60 -5.81
C CYS A 70 -6.10 -14.55 -6.92
N LEU A 71 -5.05 -13.73 -6.84
CA LEU A 71 -4.73 -12.74 -7.88
C LEU A 71 -4.42 -13.41 -9.22
N THR A 72 -3.66 -14.51 -9.21
CA THR A 72 -3.35 -15.29 -10.42
C THR A 72 -4.62 -15.86 -11.05
N LEU A 73 -5.46 -16.55 -10.27
CA LEU A 73 -6.71 -17.14 -10.75
C LEU A 73 -7.71 -16.08 -11.24
N PHE A 74 -7.82 -14.95 -10.52
CA PHE A 74 -8.65 -13.83 -10.94
C PHE A 74 -8.20 -13.28 -12.29
N THR A 75 -6.91 -12.99 -12.44
CA THR A 75 -6.38 -12.39 -13.67
C THR A 75 -6.46 -13.36 -14.84
N TRP A 76 -6.11 -14.62 -14.63
CA TRP A 76 -6.16 -15.64 -15.67
C TRP A 76 -7.60 -15.86 -16.19
N ARG A 77 -8.62 -15.76 -15.33
CA ARG A 77 -10.03 -15.92 -15.74
C ARG A 77 -10.65 -14.66 -16.33
N GLN A 78 -10.40 -13.51 -15.72
CA GLN A 78 -11.09 -12.26 -16.07
C GLN A 78 -10.35 -11.44 -17.12
N MET A 79 -9.03 -11.60 -17.22
CA MET A 79 -8.16 -10.82 -18.10
C MET A 79 -7.05 -11.72 -18.68
N PRO A 80 -7.38 -12.82 -19.38
CA PRO A 80 -6.40 -13.78 -19.88
C PRO A 80 -5.34 -13.12 -20.78
N ASP A 81 -5.74 -12.13 -21.58
CA ASP A 81 -4.83 -11.40 -22.48
C ASP A 81 -3.76 -10.60 -21.71
N ASN A 82 -4.14 -10.05 -20.55
CA ASN A 82 -3.25 -9.29 -19.69
C ASN A 82 -2.34 -10.19 -18.85
N PHE A 83 -2.62 -11.50 -18.76
CA PHE A 83 -1.88 -12.40 -17.91
C PHE A 83 -0.39 -12.42 -18.28
N LEU A 84 0.48 -12.06 -17.33
CA LEU A 84 1.93 -11.91 -17.55
C LEU A 84 2.31 -10.95 -18.70
N ALA A 85 1.40 -10.06 -19.12
CA ALA A 85 1.66 -9.16 -20.25
C ALA A 85 2.87 -8.27 -20.00
N PHE A 86 3.01 -7.71 -18.79
CA PHE A 86 4.14 -6.83 -18.44
C PHE A 86 5.49 -7.56 -18.49
N VAL A 87 5.53 -8.81 -18.03
CA VAL A 87 6.73 -9.68 -18.11
C VAL A 87 7.11 -9.94 -19.57
N ARG A 88 6.12 -10.20 -20.43
CA ARG A 88 6.33 -10.50 -21.85
C ARG A 88 6.69 -9.25 -22.67
N SER A 89 6.07 -8.11 -22.38
CA SER A 89 6.21 -6.90 -23.18
C SER A 89 7.44 -6.06 -22.81
N ASN A 90 7.83 -6.03 -21.53
CA ASN A 90 8.94 -5.21 -21.08
C ASN A 90 9.62 -5.81 -19.82
N PRO A 91 10.35 -6.94 -19.96
CA PRO A 91 10.93 -7.67 -18.83
C PRO A 91 11.97 -6.84 -18.05
N THR A 92 12.69 -5.93 -18.70
CA THR A 92 13.67 -5.06 -18.04
C THR A 92 12.98 -4.07 -17.09
N LEU A 93 11.91 -3.41 -17.57
CA LEU A 93 11.14 -2.51 -16.71
C LEU A 93 10.40 -3.28 -15.62
N TRP A 94 9.88 -4.47 -15.92
CA TRP A 94 9.29 -5.35 -14.91
C TRP A 94 10.28 -5.66 -13.79
N LEU A 95 11.51 -6.06 -14.12
CA LEU A 95 12.55 -6.36 -13.14
C LEU A 95 12.89 -5.13 -12.29
N ALA A 96 12.99 -3.95 -12.93
CA ALA A 96 13.19 -2.70 -12.21
C ALA A 96 12.04 -2.43 -11.22
N VAL A 97 10.78 -2.66 -11.61
CA VAL A 97 9.63 -2.55 -10.70
C VAL A 97 9.76 -3.56 -9.56
N MET A 98 10.06 -4.84 -9.83
CA MET A 98 10.18 -5.87 -8.78
C MET A 98 11.20 -5.51 -7.69
N LEU A 99 12.26 -4.78 -8.06
CA LEU A 99 13.33 -4.36 -7.14
C LEU A 99 13.04 -3.02 -6.47
N LEU A 100 12.53 -2.03 -7.22
CA LEU A 100 12.36 -0.66 -6.74
C LEU A 100 11.03 -0.43 -6.04
N TYR A 101 9.94 -1.05 -6.48
CA TYR A 101 8.61 -0.88 -5.90
C TYR A 101 8.56 -1.21 -4.39
N PRO A 102 9.18 -2.32 -3.90
CA PRO A 102 9.19 -2.64 -2.48
C PRO A 102 9.75 -1.51 -1.59
N ILE A 103 10.80 -0.84 -2.07
CA ILE A 103 11.54 0.17 -1.31
C ILE A 103 10.92 1.55 -1.49
N LEU A 104 10.65 1.95 -2.74
CA LEU A 104 10.22 3.30 -3.05
C LEU A 104 8.72 3.52 -2.80
N SER A 105 7.92 2.45 -2.86
CA SER A 105 6.47 2.54 -2.76
C SER A 105 5.92 1.79 -1.55
N ALA A 106 6.10 0.46 -1.48
CA ALA A 106 5.46 -0.33 -0.41
C ALA A 106 5.92 0.11 0.99
N PHE A 107 7.24 0.25 1.20
CA PHE A 107 7.79 0.75 2.47
C PHE A 107 7.28 2.16 2.81
N THR A 108 7.31 3.08 1.84
CA THR A 108 6.84 4.46 1.97
C THR A 108 5.38 4.51 2.42
N GLN A 109 4.53 3.71 1.76
CA GLN A 109 3.11 3.61 2.06
C GLN A 109 2.86 3.00 3.45
N GLU A 110 3.51 1.89 3.80
CA GLU A 110 3.31 1.27 5.12
C GLU A 110 3.84 2.17 6.26
N MET A 111 4.88 2.97 6.02
CA MET A 111 5.32 3.99 6.98
C MET A 111 4.20 5.01 7.27
N ILE A 112 3.53 5.51 6.23
CA ILE A 112 2.45 6.50 6.34
C ILE A 112 1.21 5.86 6.98
N PHE A 113 0.70 4.79 6.36
CA PHE A 113 -0.62 4.25 6.67
C PHE A 113 -0.62 3.29 7.87
N ARG A 114 0.54 2.76 8.29
CA ARG A 114 0.62 1.93 9.50
C ARG A 114 1.36 2.65 10.59
N LYS A 115 2.64 2.91 10.40
CA LYS A 115 3.48 3.36 11.51
C LYS A 115 3.08 4.74 12.01
N PHE A 116 3.04 5.71 11.11
CA PHE A 116 2.59 7.05 11.41
C PHE A 116 1.13 7.07 11.80
N PHE A 117 0.26 6.47 11.00
CA PHE A 117 -1.17 6.48 11.26
C PHE A 117 -1.53 5.92 12.65
N PHE A 118 -1.00 4.74 13.01
CA PHE A 118 -1.26 4.12 14.30
C PHE A 118 -0.58 4.87 15.44
N PHE A 119 0.59 5.47 15.23
CA PHE A 119 1.19 6.33 16.25
C PHE A 119 0.34 7.59 16.49
N ARG A 120 -0.03 8.28 15.41
CA ARG A 120 -0.61 9.61 15.42
C ARG A 120 -2.07 9.62 15.85
N TYR A 121 -2.86 8.65 15.38
CA TYR A 121 -4.32 8.66 15.56
C TYR A 121 -4.83 7.65 16.59
N ARG A 122 -3.99 6.75 17.12
CA ARG A 122 -4.40 5.82 18.18
C ARG A 122 -5.05 6.50 19.40
N PRO A 123 -4.58 7.66 19.89
CA PRO A 123 -5.23 8.33 21.02
C PRO A 123 -6.70 8.73 20.77
N LEU A 124 -7.15 8.79 19.51
CA LEU A 124 -8.53 9.12 19.14
C LEU A 124 -9.50 7.92 19.28
N PHE A 125 -8.97 6.71 19.45
CA PHE A 125 -9.79 5.49 19.47
C PHE A 125 -9.53 4.67 20.73
N ARG A 126 -10.62 4.20 21.36
CA ARG A 126 -10.56 3.27 22.50
C ARG A 126 -10.30 1.82 22.07
N HIS A 127 -10.62 1.47 20.83
CA HIS A 127 -10.48 0.11 20.29
C HIS A 127 -9.59 0.10 19.06
N ASP A 128 -8.60 -0.80 19.05
CA ASP A 128 -7.68 -0.99 17.93
C ASP A 128 -8.42 -1.39 16.63
N GLY A 129 -9.62 -1.98 16.71
CA GLY A 129 -10.44 -2.35 15.55
C GLY A 129 -10.84 -1.15 14.68
N TRP A 130 -11.22 -0.03 15.29
CA TRP A 130 -11.54 1.21 14.57
C TRP A 130 -10.30 1.80 13.90
N LEU A 131 -9.14 1.71 14.57
CA LEU A 131 -7.87 2.17 14.01
C LEU A 131 -7.45 1.35 12.78
N ILE A 132 -7.65 0.02 12.82
CA ILE A 132 -7.44 -0.88 11.68
C ILE A 132 -8.36 -0.49 10.52
N ALA A 133 -9.66 -0.37 10.78
CA ALA A 133 -10.64 -0.05 9.75
C ALA A 133 -10.35 1.32 9.11
N LEU A 134 -10.10 2.36 9.91
CA LEU A 134 -9.85 3.70 9.39
C LEU A 134 -8.54 3.78 8.62
N SER A 135 -7.50 3.08 9.08
CA SER A 135 -6.21 2.97 8.38
C SER A 135 -6.37 2.28 7.02
N ALA A 136 -7.14 1.19 6.96
CA ALA A 136 -7.43 0.47 5.72
C ALA A 136 -8.29 1.29 4.74
N VAL A 137 -9.35 1.93 5.24
CA VAL A 137 -10.20 2.81 4.44
C VAL A 137 -9.41 4.00 3.91
N SER A 138 -8.58 4.65 4.73
CA SER A 138 -7.73 5.76 4.29
C SER A 138 -6.74 5.31 3.20
N PHE A 139 -6.17 4.11 3.34
CA PHE A 139 -5.30 3.52 2.34
C PHE A 139 -6.04 3.26 1.02
N ALA A 140 -7.22 2.65 1.05
CA ALA A 140 -8.04 2.44 -0.13
C ALA A 140 -8.52 3.75 -0.77
N TYR A 141 -8.87 4.73 0.04
CA TYR A 141 -9.32 6.05 -0.41
C TYR A 141 -8.22 6.79 -1.15
N MET A 142 -6.97 6.66 -0.70
CA MET A 142 -5.81 7.18 -1.44
C MET A 142 -5.69 6.55 -2.83
N HIS A 143 -6.27 5.40 -3.11
CA HIS A 143 -6.23 4.78 -4.44
C HIS A 143 -7.34 5.26 -5.38
N LEU A 144 -8.21 6.19 -4.95
CA LEU A 144 -9.14 6.90 -5.84
C LEU A 144 -8.42 7.67 -6.95
N VAL A 145 -7.13 8.00 -6.80
CA VAL A 145 -6.32 8.64 -7.86
C VAL A 145 -6.36 7.84 -9.16
N PHE A 146 -6.42 6.51 -9.07
CA PHE A 146 -6.46 5.63 -10.23
C PHE A 146 -7.83 5.62 -10.92
N ARG A 147 -8.84 6.27 -10.33
CA ARG A 147 -10.22 6.34 -10.82
C ARG A 147 -10.77 4.97 -11.25
N ASN A 148 -10.36 3.94 -10.52
CA ASN A 148 -10.68 2.56 -10.83
C ASN A 148 -11.24 1.87 -9.58
N PRO A 149 -12.50 1.41 -9.60
CA PRO A 149 -13.11 0.78 -8.44
C PRO A 149 -12.43 -0.54 -8.07
N VAL A 150 -11.88 -1.29 -9.04
CA VAL A 150 -11.15 -2.54 -8.78
C VAL A 150 -9.89 -2.27 -7.96
N ALA A 151 -9.15 -1.19 -8.30
CA ALA A 151 -7.98 -0.77 -7.52
C ALA A 151 -8.37 -0.42 -6.07
N VAL A 152 -9.48 0.29 -5.88
CA VAL A 152 -9.98 0.67 -4.53
C VAL A 152 -10.42 -0.58 -3.74
N CYS A 153 -11.12 -1.53 -4.38
CA CYS A 153 -11.54 -2.76 -3.71
C CYS A 153 -10.34 -3.63 -3.28
N PHE A 154 -9.37 -3.85 -4.17
CA PHE A 154 -8.17 -4.63 -3.83
C PHE A 154 -7.32 -3.96 -2.77
N THR A 155 -7.19 -2.63 -2.82
CA THR A 155 -6.43 -1.89 -1.82
C THR A 155 -7.15 -1.80 -0.49
N LEU A 156 -8.49 -1.84 -0.45
CA LEU A 156 -9.23 -1.99 0.81
C LEU A 156 -8.96 -3.34 1.48
N ILE A 157 -9.04 -4.43 0.71
CA ILE A 157 -8.75 -5.79 1.22
C ILE A 157 -7.29 -5.87 1.67
N GLY A 158 -6.34 -5.46 0.83
CA GLY A 158 -4.93 -5.42 1.17
C GLY A 158 -4.65 -4.54 2.39
N GLY A 159 -5.24 -3.35 2.43
CA GLY A 159 -5.12 -2.40 3.55
C GLY A 159 -5.62 -2.98 4.87
N LEU A 160 -6.70 -3.76 4.86
CA LEU A 160 -7.18 -4.48 6.05
C LEU A 160 -6.19 -5.54 6.50
N ILE A 161 -5.67 -6.36 5.57
CA ILE A 161 -4.66 -7.38 5.87
C ILE A 161 -3.42 -6.71 6.50
N PHE A 162 -2.90 -5.66 5.85
CA PHE A 162 -1.70 -4.95 6.30
C PHE A 162 -1.91 -4.29 7.67
N ALA A 163 -3.06 -3.65 7.90
CA ALA A 163 -3.39 -3.04 9.19
C ALA A 163 -3.49 -4.08 10.31
N VAL A 164 -4.10 -5.24 10.07
CA VAL A 164 -4.17 -6.35 11.04
C VAL A 164 -2.78 -6.93 11.31
N VAL A 165 -1.98 -7.19 10.27
CA VAL A 165 -0.63 -7.72 10.40
C VAL A 165 0.25 -6.77 11.20
N TYR A 166 0.22 -5.48 10.88
CA TYR A 166 0.96 -4.47 11.63
C TYR A 166 0.51 -4.36 13.08
N GLN A 167 -0.81 -4.36 13.35
CA GLN A 167 -1.32 -4.29 14.73
C GLN A 167 -0.81 -5.46 15.58
N ARG A 168 -0.80 -6.68 15.02
CA ARG A 168 -0.42 -7.90 15.73
C ARG A 168 1.09 -8.04 15.90
N SER A 169 1.85 -7.78 14.85
CA SER A 169 3.31 -7.96 14.83
C SER A 169 4.07 -6.76 15.39
N ARG A 170 3.49 -5.57 15.29
CA ARG A 170 4.15 -4.26 15.48
C ARG A 170 5.39 -4.05 14.59
N SER A 171 5.55 -4.90 13.58
CA SER A 171 6.69 -4.89 12.67
C SER A 171 6.36 -4.14 11.39
N LEU A 172 7.04 -3.01 11.18
CA LEU A 172 6.94 -2.30 9.90
C LEU A 172 7.59 -3.13 8.78
N MET A 173 8.70 -3.82 9.05
CA MET A 173 9.42 -4.58 8.03
C MET A 173 8.60 -5.77 7.54
N LEU A 174 7.90 -6.46 8.45
CA LEU A 174 7.04 -7.58 8.10
C LEU A 174 5.89 -7.14 7.20
N VAL A 175 5.17 -6.07 7.55
CA VAL A 175 4.03 -5.60 6.75
C VAL A 175 4.49 -5.02 5.41
N THR A 176 5.65 -4.34 5.37
CA THR A 176 6.27 -3.88 4.13
C THR A 176 6.64 -5.04 3.22
N LEU A 177 7.23 -6.11 3.76
CA LEU A 177 7.56 -7.31 3.00
C LEU A 177 6.29 -7.96 2.43
N GLU A 178 5.25 -8.08 3.25
CA GLU A 178 3.97 -8.63 2.82
C GLU A 178 3.31 -7.78 1.72
N HIS A 179 3.28 -6.46 1.88
CA HIS A 179 2.80 -5.54 0.85
C HIS A 179 3.64 -5.66 -0.43
N ALA A 180 4.98 -5.67 -0.32
CA ALA A 180 5.87 -5.81 -1.47
C ALA A 180 5.58 -7.08 -2.28
N ILE A 181 5.36 -8.23 -1.60
CA ILE A 181 5.00 -9.48 -2.27
C ILE A 181 3.68 -9.31 -3.04
N TYR A 182 2.67 -8.70 -2.42
CA TYR A 182 1.35 -8.56 -3.03
C TYR A 182 1.38 -7.61 -4.23
N GLY A 183 2.07 -6.47 -4.10
CA GLY A 183 2.23 -5.51 -5.19
C GLY A 183 3.04 -6.09 -6.35
N ASN A 184 4.16 -6.78 -6.07
CA ASN A 184 4.93 -7.48 -7.10
C ASN A 184 4.09 -8.54 -7.81
N ALA A 185 3.23 -9.28 -7.08
CA ALA A 185 2.29 -10.21 -7.68
C ALA A 185 1.30 -9.50 -8.60
N VAL A 186 0.67 -8.40 -8.16
CA VAL A 186 -0.25 -7.56 -8.98
C VAL A 186 0.41 -7.11 -10.28
N PHE A 187 1.63 -6.59 -10.25
CA PHE A 187 2.35 -6.19 -11.45
C PHE A 187 2.71 -7.37 -12.35
N THR A 188 3.13 -8.49 -11.76
CA THR A 188 3.57 -9.67 -12.50
C THR A 188 2.40 -10.35 -13.21
N VAL A 189 1.28 -10.58 -12.52
CA VAL A 189 0.14 -11.30 -13.11
C VAL A 189 -0.63 -10.47 -14.14
N GLY A 190 -0.42 -9.16 -14.23
CA GLY A 190 -1.05 -8.29 -15.24
C GLY A 190 -2.07 -7.28 -14.70
N LEU A 191 -2.36 -7.30 -13.40
CA LEU A 191 -3.28 -6.36 -12.75
C LEU A 191 -2.69 -4.96 -12.55
N GLY A 192 -1.36 -4.81 -12.71
CA GLY A 192 -0.70 -3.52 -12.74
C GLY A 192 -1.33 -2.52 -13.73
N TYR A 193 -2.03 -3.03 -14.76
CA TYR A 193 -2.85 -2.22 -15.68
C TYR A 193 -3.78 -1.24 -14.93
N TYR A 194 -4.47 -1.71 -13.89
CA TYR A 194 -5.39 -0.90 -13.10
C TYR A 194 -4.71 0.16 -12.22
N PHE A 195 -3.41 0.01 -11.98
CA PHE A 195 -2.59 0.90 -11.15
C PHE A 195 -1.67 1.82 -11.97
N TYR A 196 -1.65 1.69 -13.30
CA TYR A 196 -0.89 2.55 -14.22
C TYR A 196 -1.79 3.34 -15.17
N HIS A 197 -2.76 2.69 -15.83
CA HIS A 197 -3.52 3.32 -16.91
C HIS A 197 -4.60 4.29 -16.42
N GLY A 198 -5.03 4.17 -15.16
CA GLY A 198 -5.92 5.16 -14.53
C GLY A 198 -5.22 6.48 -14.15
N ALA A 199 -3.89 6.48 -14.11
CA ALA A 199 -3.04 7.64 -13.82
C ALA A 199 -2.49 8.31 -15.10
N ALA A 200 -2.79 7.76 -16.29
CA ALA A 200 -2.49 8.35 -17.59
C ALA A 200 -3.62 9.29 -18.04
#